data_AF-A0A1F5S187-F1
#
_entry.id   AF-A0A1F5S187-F1
#
_cell.length_a   1.000
_cell.length_b   1.000
_cell.length_c   1.000
_cell.angle_alpha   90.00
_cell.angle_beta   90.00
_cell.angle_gamma   90.00
#
_symmetry.space_group_name_H-M   'P 1'
#
loop_
_entity.id
_entity.type
_entity.pdbx_description
1 polymer ?
#
loop_
_entity_poly.entity_id
_entity_poly.type
_entity_poly.pdbx_seq_one_letter_code
_entity_poly.pdbx_strand_id
1 'polypeptide(L)'
;MNSLKKILKVLLVILLSLFQISFIRNLPFPYRSLDIVLAALIFIALIDYNSGLYFMMIASVILEFYSADPFGILFLAYFFTFLAITWLFSNILTNKSFYSFAVIGMAGILIFNIIFYGVSSFLYFINFNSIKVSLGNNLPLSFFSKIAATLIFMLLLFLLQKAVSRRMQSMFIVK
;
A
#
# COMPACT_ATOMS: atom_id res chain seq x y z
N MET A 1 -25.90 0.23 -8.59
CA MET A 1 -24.89 -0.54 -7.82
C MET A 1 -25.14 -0.29 -6.33
N ASN A 2 -25.59 -1.31 -5.58
CA ASN A 2 -26.23 -1.17 -4.26
C ASN A 2 -25.37 -0.43 -3.22
N SER A 3 -25.95 0.55 -2.52
CA SER A 3 -25.30 1.35 -1.46
C SER A 3 -24.60 0.50 -0.40
N LEU A 4 -25.14 -0.69 -0.11
CA LEU A 4 -24.55 -1.68 0.78
C LEU A 4 -23.11 -2.07 0.40
N LYS A 5 -22.83 -2.27 -0.89
CA LYS A 5 -21.48 -2.67 -1.36
C LYS A 5 -20.46 -1.55 -1.13
N LYS A 6 -20.87 -0.28 -1.25
CA LYS A 6 -19.99 0.86 -0.98
C LYS A 6 -19.65 0.95 0.52
N ILE A 7 -20.64 0.78 1.38
CA ILE A 7 -20.47 0.78 2.84
C ILE A 7 -19.50 -0.34 3.26
N LEU A 8 -19.68 -1.55 2.74
CA LEU A 8 -18.77 -2.68 3.03
C LEU A 8 -17.33 -2.40 2.59
N LYS A 9 -17.11 -1.77 1.43
CA LYS A 9 -15.77 -1.38 0.99
C LYS A 9 -15.11 -0.40 1.95
N VAL A 10 -15.83 0.65 2.36
CA VAL A 10 -15.31 1.65 3.31
C VAL A 10 -14.97 1.00 4.65
N LEU A 11 -15.86 0.16 5.16
CA LEU A 11 -15.65 -0.56 6.43
C LEU A 11 -14.42 -1.47 6.35
N LEU A 12 -14.21 -2.14 5.21
CA LEU A 12 -13.01 -2.95 4.99
C LEU A 12 -11.73 -2.09 5.02
N VAL A 13 -11.72 -0.91 4.40
CA VAL A 13 -10.57 0.01 4.43
C VAL A 13 -10.25 0.42 5.87
N ILE A 14 -11.27 0.75 6.66
CA ILE A 14 -11.13 1.13 8.06
C ILE A 14 -10.55 -0.05 8.86
N LEU A 15 -11.14 -1.24 8.75
CA LEU A 15 -10.65 -2.43 9.45
C LEU A 15 -9.20 -2.76 9.09
N LEU A 16 -8.85 -2.66 7.81
CA LEU A 16 -7.49 -2.95 7.34
C LEU A 16 -6.48 -1.93 7.87
N SER A 17 -6.87 -0.65 7.93
CA SER A 17 -6.05 0.41 8.52
C SER A 17 -5.87 0.22 10.03
N LEU A 18 -6.96 -0.10 10.76
CA LEU A 18 -6.90 -0.41 12.19
C LEU A 18 -6.06 -1.67 12.45
N PHE A 19 -6.18 -2.70 11.61
CA PHE A 19 -5.37 -3.90 11.73
C PHE A 19 -3.87 -3.61 11.56
N GLN A 20 -3.52 -2.76 10.58
CA GLN A 20 -2.14 -2.27 10.41
C GLN A 20 -1.64 -1.58 11.68
N ILE A 21 -2.43 -0.68 12.27
CA ILE A 21 -2.04 0.10 13.45
C ILE A 21 -1.95 -0.77 14.70
N SER A 22 -2.96 -1.58 14.99
CA SER A 22 -3.11 -2.29 16.25
C SER A 22 -2.35 -3.62 16.32
N PHE A 23 -2.24 -4.34 15.20
CA PHE A 23 -1.60 -5.66 15.19
C PHE A 23 -0.21 -5.59 14.58
N ILE A 24 -0.11 -5.11 13.34
CA ILE A 24 1.12 -5.24 12.54
C ILE A 24 2.26 -4.41 13.13
N ARG A 25 2.00 -3.16 13.52
CA ARG A 25 3.02 -2.29 14.16
C ARG A 25 3.56 -2.88 15.47
N ASN A 26 2.81 -3.74 16.16
CA ASN A 26 3.18 -4.36 17.43
C ASN A 26 3.91 -5.71 17.29
N LEU A 27 4.03 -6.26 16.08
CA LEU A 27 4.75 -7.50 15.85
C LEU A 27 6.27 -7.33 16.06
N PRO A 28 7.02 -8.40 16.36
CA PRO A 28 8.47 -8.33 16.37
C PRO A 28 9.03 -8.03 14.97
N PHE A 29 10.22 -7.45 14.92
CA PHE A 29 10.98 -7.36 13.67
C PHE A 29 11.23 -8.78 13.12
N PRO A 30 11.08 -9.05 11.81
CA PRO A 30 10.88 -8.09 10.71
C PRO A 30 9.42 -7.75 10.40
N TYR A 31 8.44 -8.46 10.98
CA TYR A 31 7.03 -8.40 10.60
C TYR A 31 6.39 -7.03 10.80
N ARG A 32 6.81 -6.25 11.80
CA ARG A 32 6.34 -4.86 11.97
C ARG A 32 6.64 -3.91 10.81
N SER A 33 7.54 -4.29 9.91
CA SER A 33 7.93 -3.48 8.75
C SER A 33 6.95 -3.61 7.59
N LEU A 34 6.03 -4.57 7.66
CA LEU A 34 5.07 -4.88 6.60
C LEU A 34 3.98 -3.80 6.53
N ASP A 35 3.71 -3.34 5.31
CA ASP A 35 2.72 -2.29 5.04
C ASP A 35 1.53 -2.88 4.26
N ILE A 36 0.55 -3.44 4.99
CA ILE A 36 -0.64 -4.04 4.37
C ILE A 36 -1.47 -2.99 3.64
N VAL A 37 -1.50 -1.75 4.14
CA VAL A 37 -2.26 -0.67 3.52
C VAL A 37 -1.68 -0.34 2.15
N LEU A 38 -0.35 -0.20 2.04
CA LEU A 38 0.31 0.02 0.76
C LEU A 38 0.13 -1.16 -0.19
N ALA A 39 0.30 -2.38 0.29
CA ALA A 39 0.10 -3.58 -0.52
C ALA A 39 -1.34 -3.68 -1.07
N ALA A 40 -2.33 -3.44 -0.20
CA ALA A 40 -3.74 -3.44 -0.56
C ALA A 40 -4.06 -2.30 -1.54
N LEU A 41 -3.51 -1.10 -1.31
CA LEU A 41 -3.67 0.03 -2.22
C LEU A 41 -3.18 -0.34 -3.63
N ILE A 42 -1.96 -0.86 -3.75
CA ILE A 42 -1.40 -1.22 -5.06
C ILE A 42 -2.27 -2.30 -5.72
N PHE A 43 -2.67 -3.32 -4.96
CA PHE A 43 -3.54 -4.38 -5.48
C PHE A 43 -4.89 -3.85 -5.97
N ILE A 44 -5.57 -3.01 -5.19
CA ILE A 44 -6.89 -2.46 -5.55
C ILE A 44 -6.77 -1.50 -6.73
N ALA A 45 -5.73 -0.66 -6.78
CA ALA A 45 -5.48 0.28 -7.86
C ALA A 45 -5.36 -0.41 -9.23
N LEU A 46 -4.82 -1.64 -9.27
CA LEU A 46 -4.68 -2.44 -10.49
C LEU A 46 -5.99 -3.12 -10.94
N ILE A 47 -6.95 -3.30 -10.02
CA ILE A 47 -8.25 -3.90 -10.31
C ILE A 47 -9.24 -2.82 -10.76
N ASP A 48 -9.35 -1.74 -9.98
CA ASP A 48 -10.29 -0.65 -10.22
C ASP A 48 -9.73 0.67 -9.69
N TYR A 49 -9.47 1.61 -10.61
CA TYR A 49 -8.92 2.93 -10.30
C TYR A 49 -9.77 3.67 -9.26
N ASN A 50 -11.09 3.68 -9.43
CA ASN A 50 -12.00 4.42 -8.56
C ASN A 50 -11.96 3.87 -7.12
N SER A 51 -12.04 2.54 -6.97
CA SER A 51 -11.92 1.91 -5.65
C SER A 51 -10.55 2.16 -5.02
N GLY A 52 -9.47 2.17 -5.82
CA GLY A 52 -8.12 2.47 -5.35
C GLY A 52 -7.98 3.91 -4.84
N LEU A 53 -8.59 4.88 -5.55
CA LEU A 53 -8.60 6.28 -5.14
C LEU A 53 -9.32 6.48 -3.80
N TYR A 54 -10.53 5.92 -3.63
CA TYR A 54 -11.25 6.00 -2.36
C TYR A 54 -10.49 5.29 -1.22
N PHE A 55 -9.89 4.14 -1.52
CA PHE A 55 -9.07 3.41 -0.56
C PHE A 55 -7.89 4.26 -0.09
N MET A 56 -7.14 4.83 -1.05
CA MET A 56 -6.01 5.72 -0.77
C MET A 56 -6.44 6.88 0.14
N MET A 57 -7.50 7.59 -0.20
CA MET A 57 -7.94 8.77 0.56
C MET A 57 -8.34 8.40 2.00
N ILE A 58 -9.13 7.35 2.17
CA ILE A 58 -9.62 6.95 3.50
C ILE A 58 -8.49 6.37 4.35
N ALA A 59 -7.71 5.43 3.79
CA ALA A 59 -6.67 4.75 4.54
C ALA A 59 -5.54 5.70 4.95
N SER A 60 -5.10 6.59 4.04
CA SER A 60 -4.04 7.54 4.35
C SER A 60 -4.45 8.53 5.45
N VAL A 61 -5.67 9.07 5.39
CA VAL A 61 -6.20 9.97 6.44
C VAL A 61 -6.27 9.26 7.80
N ILE A 62 -6.74 8.01 7.84
CA ILE A 62 -6.75 7.23 9.08
C ILE A 62 -5.33 7.03 9.60
N LEU A 63 -4.40 6.61 8.75
CA LEU A 63 -3.01 6.39 9.16
C LEU A 63 -2.33 7.68 9.64
N GLU A 64 -2.68 8.84 9.08
CA GLU A 64 -2.17 10.15 9.46
C GLU A 64 -2.52 10.47 10.92
N PHE A 65 -3.76 10.21 11.36
CA PHE A 65 -4.18 10.44 12.75
C PHE A 65 -3.43 9.60 13.78
N TYR A 66 -2.83 8.48 13.35
CA TYR A 66 -2.04 7.59 14.20
C TYR A 66 -0.54 7.63 13.87
N SER A 67 -0.10 8.61 13.09
CA SER A 67 1.31 8.82 12.80
C SER A 67 1.91 9.85 13.76
N ALA A 68 3.18 9.64 14.11
CA ALA A 68 3.97 10.65 14.81
C ALA A 68 4.67 11.61 13.82
N ASP A 69 4.58 11.34 12.52
CA ASP A 69 5.16 12.16 11.46
C ASP A 69 4.32 13.43 11.21
N PRO A 70 4.91 14.48 10.59
CA PRO A 70 4.16 15.67 10.20
C PRO A 70 2.91 15.35 9.38
N PHE A 71 1.80 16.01 9.72
CA PHE A 71 0.52 15.80 9.06
C PHE A 71 0.61 16.08 7.55
N GLY A 72 0.17 15.12 6.76
CA GLY A 72 0.06 15.16 5.30
C GLY A 72 1.17 14.39 4.57
N ILE A 73 2.24 13.96 5.26
CA ILE A 73 3.33 13.23 4.59
C ILE A 73 2.83 11.86 4.11
N LEU A 74 2.10 11.12 4.93
CA LEU A 74 1.59 9.80 4.52
C LEU A 74 0.57 9.97 3.39
N PHE A 75 -0.34 10.94 3.51
CA PHE A 75 -1.27 11.28 2.44
C PHE A 75 -0.56 11.53 1.10
N LEU A 76 0.45 12.42 1.08
CA LEU A 76 1.21 12.71 -0.14
C LEU A 76 1.94 11.48 -0.68
N ALA A 77 2.58 10.71 0.19
CA ALA A 77 3.29 9.49 -0.21
C ALA A 77 2.34 8.48 -0.86
N TYR A 78 1.18 8.20 -0.26
CA TYR A 78 0.19 7.30 -0.84
C TYR A 78 -0.44 7.86 -2.13
N PHE A 79 -0.73 9.17 -2.16
CA PHE A 79 -1.33 9.83 -3.33
C PHE A 79 -0.43 9.74 -4.56
N PHE A 80 0.82 10.17 -4.45
CA PHE A 80 1.77 10.14 -5.57
C PHE A 80 2.15 8.71 -5.95
N THR A 81 2.23 7.79 -4.98
CA THR A 81 2.41 6.37 -5.29
C THR A 81 1.25 5.83 -6.10
N PHE A 82 0.00 6.13 -5.72
CA PHE A 82 -1.20 5.73 -6.45
C PHE A 82 -1.20 6.27 -7.89
N LEU A 83 -0.86 7.54 -8.08
CA LEU A 83 -0.75 8.12 -9.43
C LEU A 83 0.34 7.42 -10.25
N ALA A 84 1.52 7.19 -9.67
CA ALA A 84 2.63 6.59 -10.38
C ALA A 84 2.36 5.13 -10.77
N ILE A 85 1.81 4.31 -9.86
CA ILE A 85 1.50 2.91 -10.17
C ILE A 85 0.37 2.78 -11.21
N THR A 86 -0.64 3.65 -11.15
CA THR A 86 -1.74 3.62 -12.11
C THR A 86 -1.25 4.05 -13.49
N TRP A 87 -0.37 5.05 -13.56
CA TRP A 87 0.30 5.45 -14.79
C TRP A 87 1.22 4.35 -15.35
N LEU A 88 2.07 3.74 -14.51
CA LEU A 88 2.97 2.64 -14.90
C LEU A 88 2.19 1.44 -15.44
N PHE A 89 1.09 1.07 -14.79
CA PHE A 89 0.27 -0.07 -15.21
C PHE A 89 -0.47 0.19 -16.53
N SER A 90 -1.03 1.39 -16.69
CA SER A 90 -1.80 1.75 -17.89
C SER A 90 -0.93 1.96 -19.13
N ASN A 91 0.33 2.42 -18.97
CA ASN A 91 1.18 2.77 -20.11
C ASN A 91 2.32 1.79 -20.38
N ILE A 92 2.93 1.19 -19.34
CA ILE A 92 4.16 0.38 -19.50
C ILE A 92 3.88 -1.11 -19.30
N LEU A 93 3.11 -1.46 -18.26
CA LEU A 93 2.94 -2.84 -17.80
C LEU A 93 1.50 -3.32 -17.99
N THR A 94 1.00 -3.22 -19.22
CA THR A 94 -0.38 -3.57 -19.60
C THR A 94 -0.71 -5.07 -19.43
N ASN A 95 0.30 -5.93 -19.40
CA ASN A 95 0.13 -7.35 -19.19
C ASN A 95 -0.23 -7.67 -17.73
N LYS A 96 -1.36 -8.34 -17.50
CA LYS A 96 -1.79 -8.83 -16.17
C LYS A 96 -1.06 -10.11 -15.76
N SER A 97 0.26 -10.11 -15.86
CA SER A 97 1.11 -11.23 -15.47
C SER A 97 1.59 -11.12 -14.02
N PHE A 98 1.99 -12.25 -13.43
CA PHE A 98 2.60 -12.27 -12.09
C PHE A 98 3.86 -11.39 -12.02
N TYR A 99 4.68 -11.42 -13.08
CA TYR A 99 5.90 -10.62 -13.18
C TYR A 99 5.61 -9.12 -13.22
N SER A 100 4.63 -8.72 -14.04
CA SER A 100 4.18 -7.32 -14.13
C SER A 100 3.67 -6.82 -12.77
N PHE A 101 2.90 -7.64 -12.05
CA PHE A 101 2.43 -7.32 -10.71
C PHE A 101 3.57 -7.18 -9.69
N ALA A 102 4.56 -8.08 -9.73
CA ALA A 102 5.74 -8.00 -8.87
C ALA A 102 6.57 -6.72 -9.12
N VAL A 103 6.79 -6.38 -10.39
CA VAL A 103 7.53 -5.17 -10.80
C VAL A 103 6.80 -3.91 -10.34
N ILE A 104 5.47 -3.83 -10.54
CA ILE A 104 4.68 -2.69 -10.07
C ILE A 104 4.67 -2.60 -8.55
N GLY A 105 4.56 -3.73 -7.85
CA GLY A 105 4.66 -3.76 -6.39
C GLY A 105 5.99 -3.21 -5.91
N MET A 106 7.10 -3.68 -6.47
CA MET A 106 8.44 -3.19 -6.17
C MET A 106 8.55 -1.68 -6.43
N ALA A 107 8.13 -1.23 -7.62
CA ALA A 107 8.16 0.18 -7.99
C ALA A 107 7.31 1.06 -7.07
N GLY A 108 6.08 0.62 -6.75
CA GLY A 108 5.18 1.34 -5.85
C GLY A 108 5.77 1.48 -4.44
N ILE A 109 6.37 0.42 -3.91
CA ILE A 109 7.04 0.48 -2.60
C ILE A 109 8.23 1.45 -2.64
N LEU A 110 9.05 1.40 -3.69
CA LEU A 110 10.19 2.32 -3.82
C LEU A 110 9.74 3.77 -3.92
N ILE A 111 8.75 4.06 -4.78
CA ILE A 111 8.18 5.39 -4.97
C ILE A 111 7.62 5.92 -3.65
N PHE A 112 6.83 5.11 -2.93
CA PHE A 112 6.29 5.47 -1.62
C PHE A 112 7.40 5.90 -0.66
N ASN A 113 8.44 5.09 -0.51
CA ASN A 113 9.51 5.40 0.43
C ASN A 113 10.35 6.60 -0.02
N ILE A 114 10.61 6.77 -1.31
CA ILE A 114 11.31 7.95 -1.85
C ILE A 114 10.54 9.22 -1.51
N ILE A 115 9.22 9.24 -1.73
CA ILE A 115 8.38 10.40 -1.42
C ILE A 115 8.34 10.63 0.09
N PHE A 116 8.08 9.58 0.87
CA PHE A 116 7.98 9.67 2.33
C PHE A 116 9.27 10.22 2.94
N TYR A 117 10.41 9.58 2.68
CA TYR A 117 11.69 10.02 3.23
C TYR A 117 12.16 11.34 2.61
N GLY A 118 11.89 11.59 1.33
CA GLY A 118 12.23 12.83 0.65
C GLY A 118 11.50 14.04 1.25
N VAL A 119 10.19 13.93 1.43
CA VAL A 119 9.37 14.99 2.05
C VAL A 119 9.74 15.19 3.51
N SER A 120 9.91 14.11 4.29
CA SER A 120 10.34 14.20 5.69
C SER A 120 11.71 14.88 5.83
N SER A 121 12.66 14.56 4.96
CA SER A 121 13.99 15.18 4.97
C SER A 121 13.94 16.65 4.55
N PHE A 122 13.10 16.99 3.57
CA PHE A 122 12.89 18.37 3.14
C PHE A 122 12.29 19.22 4.27
N LEU A 123 11.26 18.73 4.95
CA LEU A 123 10.63 19.41 6.08
C LEU A 123 11.56 19.61 7.27
N TYR A 124 12.44 18.63 7.52
CA TYR A 124 13.50 18.75 8.52
C TYR A 124 14.50 19.86 8.15
N PHE A 125 14.92 19.93 6.88
CA PHE A 125 15.87 20.94 6.41
C PHE A 125 15.36 22.38 6.57
N ILE A 126 14.07 22.61 6.33
CA ILE A 126 13.45 23.93 6.49
C ILE A 126 13.07 24.27 7.94
N ASN A 127 13.48 23.45 8.93
CA ASN A 127 13.17 23.60 10.36
C ASN A 127 11.66 23.76 10.67
N PHE A 128 10.79 23.28 9.78
CA PHE A 128 9.33 23.40 9.97
C PHE A 128 8.85 22.53 11.14
N ASN A 129 9.66 21.54 11.55
CA ASN A 129 9.45 20.76 12.76
C ASN A 129 10.80 20.37 13.38
N SER A 130 10.89 20.44 14.71
CA SER A 130 12.01 19.92 15.52
C SER A 130 12.04 18.37 15.58
N ILE A 131 11.28 17.71 14.71
CA ILE A 131 11.22 16.26 14.60
C ILE A 131 12.54 15.80 13.99
N LYS A 132 13.43 15.26 14.84
CA LYS A 132 14.58 14.50 14.36
C LYS A 132 14.04 13.38 13.48
N VAL A 133 14.38 13.40 12.20
CA VAL A 133 14.25 12.20 11.37
C VAL A 133 15.04 11.13 12.10
N SER A 134 14.33 10.18 12.72
CA SER A 134 14.91 9.06 13.44
C SER A 134 15.50 8.11 12.38
N LEU A 135 16.61 8.55 11.81
CA LEU A 135 17.50 7.77 10.97
C LEU A 135 18.27 6.83 11.90
N GLY A 136 17.55 5.89 12.54
CA GLY A 136 18.15 4.94 13.46
C GLY A 136 19.23 4.10 12.78
N ASN A 137 20.21 3.60 13.54
CA ASN A 137 21.36 2.85 13.00
C ASN A 137 21.01 1.61 12.16
N ASN A 138 19.73 1.18 12.16
CA ASN A 138 19.24 0.01 11.41
C ASN A 138 18.42 0.35 10.15
N LEU A 139 18.51 1.59 9.63
CA LEU A 139 17.78 2.04 8.44
C LEU A 139 17.86 1.11 7.23
N PRO A 140 19.03 0.60 6.81
CA PRO A 140 19.09 -0.27 5.64
C PRO A 140 18.29 -1.54 5.88
N LEU A 141 18.45 -2.13 7.05
CA LEU A 141 17.79 -3.38 7.41
C LEU A 141 16.27 -3.23 7.49
N SER A 142 15.77 -2.14 8.08
CA SER A 142 14.33 -1.85 8.16
C SER A 142 13.72 -1.51 6.79
N PHE A 143 14.49 -0.86 5.92
CA PHE A 143 14.07 -0.55 4.55
C PHE A 143 13.93 -1.83 3.71
N PHE A 144 14.95 -2.69 3.70
CA PHE A 144 14.90 -3.95 2.96
C PHE A 144 13.86 -4.90 3.53
N SER A 145 13.68 -4.96 4.85
CA SER A 145 12.64 -5.79 5.47
C SER A 145 11.24 -5.29 5.11
N LYS A 146 11.01 -3.97 5.05
CA LYS A 146 9.76 -3.37 4.60
C LYS A 146 9.46 -3.73 3.15
N ILE A 147 10.44 -3.59 2.25
CA ILE A 147 10.28 -3.97 0.84
C ILE A 147 9.94 -5.46 0.72
N ALA A 148 10.75 -6.32 1.31
CA ALA A 148 10.58 -7.77 1.20
C ALA A 148 9.23 -8.22 1.76
N ALA A 149 8.88 -7.80 2.98
CA ALA A 149 7.63 -8.24 3.62
C ALA A 149 6.39 -7.74 2.88
N THR A 150 6.40 -6.48 2.42
CA THR A 150 5.28 -5.89 1.68
C THR A 150 5.13 -6.53 0.30
N LEU A 151 6.24 -6.78 -0.41
CA LEU A 151 6.23 -7.46 -1.70
C LEU A 151 5.73 -8.90 -1.57
N ILE A 152 6.22 -9.66 -0.58
CA ILE A 152 5.75 -11.03 -0.33
C ILE A 152 4.24 -11.03 -0.07
N PHE A 153 3.76 -10.14 0.79
CA PHE A 153 2.33 -10.03 1.08
C PHE A 153 1.50 -9.69 -0.17
N MET A 154 1.97 -8.76 -1.00
CA MET A 154 1.35 -8.47 -2.30
C MET A 154 1.27 -9.71 -3.19
N LEU A 155 2.35 -10.47 -3.33
CA LEU A 155 2.37 -11.68 -4.15
C LEU A 155 1.41 -12.76 -3.61
N LEU A 156 1.28 -12.86 -2.28
CA LEU A 156 0.27 -13.72 -1.66
C LEU A 156 -1.16 -13.27 -2.01
N LEU A 157 -1.46 -11.96 -1.97
CA LEU A 157 -2.77 -11.44 -2.41
C LEU A 157 -3.07 -11.82 -3.87
N PHE A 158 -2.09 -11.69 -4.76
CA PHE A 158 -2.25 -12.09 -6.16
C PHE A 158 -2.50 -13.60 -6.31
N LEU A 159 -1.77 -14.44 -5.58
CA LEU A 159 -1.97 -15.90 -5.62
C LEU A 159 -3.35 -16.30 -5.08
N LEU A 160 -3.80 -15.66 -3.99
CA LEU A 160 -5.15 -15.85 -3.45
C LEU A 160 -6.22 -15.47 -4.47
N GLN A 161 -6.09 -14.32 -5.13
CA GLN A 161 -7.01 -13.91 -6.19
C GLN A 161 -7.04 -14.93 -7.33
N LYS A 162 -5.87 -15.40 -7.78
CA LYS A 162 -5.77 -16.39 -8.85
C LYS A 162 -6.42 -17.72 -8.46
N ALA A 163 -6.24 -18.17 -7.21
CA ALA A 163 -6.86 -19.38 -6.69
C ALA A 163 -8.39 -19.27 -6.62
N VAL A 164 -8.90 -18.13 -6.13
CA VAL A 164 -10.35 -17.84 -6.06
C VAL A 164 -10.95 -17.75 -7.47
N SER A 165 -10.29 -17.03 -8.38
CA SER A 165 -10.77 -16.85 -9.76
C SER A 165 -10.84 -18.16 -10.54
N ARG A 166 -9.85 -19.05 -10.39
CA ARG A 166 -9.85 -20.37 -11.05
C ARG A 166 -11.00 -21.26 -10.59
N ARG A 167 -11.31 -21.24 -9.28
CA ARG A 167 -12.44 -21.99 -8.72
C ARG A 167 -13.80 -21.50 -9.25
N MET A 168 -13.92 -20.21 -9.58
CA MET A 168 -15.15 -19.70 -10.17
C MET A 168 -15.30 -20.08 -11.66
N GLN A 169 -14.20 -20.15 -12.42
CA GLN A 169 -14.25 -20.61 -13.81
C GLN A 169 -14.62 -22.09 -13.95
N SER A 170 -14.19 -22.96 -13.01
CA SER A 170 -14.57 -24.38 -13.01
C SER A 170 -16.03 -24.66 -12.66
N MET A 171 -16.78 -23.66 -12.17
CA MET A 171 -18.23 -23.81 -11.92
C MET A 171 -19.10 -23.49 -13.15
N PHE A 172 -18.51 -22.98 -14.23
CA PHE A 172 -19.17 -22.77 -15.52
C PHE A 172 -18.70 -23.83 -16.53
N ILE A 173 -18.93 -25.11 -16.24
CA ILE A 173 -18.98 -26.13 -17.29
C ILE A 173 -20.42 -26.07 -17.84
N VAL A 174 -20.60 -25.23 -18.86
CA VAL A 174 -21.76 -25.32 -19.74
C VAL A 174 -21.56 -26.58 -20.57
N LYS A 175 -22.54 -27.49 -20.52
CA LYS A 175 -22.63 -28.68 -21.37
C LYS A 175 -22.56 -28.33 -22.84
#